data_AF-A0A1H2VAZ0-F1
#
_entry.id   AF-A0A1H2VAZ0-F1
#
_cell.length_a   1.000
_cell.length_b   1.000
_cell.length_c   1.000
_cell.angle_alpha   90.00
_cell.angle_beta   90.00
_cell.angle_gamma   90.00
#
_symmetry.space_group_name_H-M   'P 1'
#
loop_
_entity.id
_entity.type
_entity.pdbx_description
1 polymer ?
#
loop_
_entity_poly.entity_id
_entity_poly.type
_entity_poly.pdbx_seq_one_letter_code
_entity_poly.pdbx_strand_id
1 'polypeptide(L)'
;MQDPQLLQEGLSLMAFGMGFVFVFLTVLVVATTLMSSLVSRLTPAPAPTESGSREAGAADDHDGELMAVISAALHRYRRRR
;
A
#
# COMPACT_ATOMS: atom_id res chain seq x y z
N MET A 1 -32.62 -34.51 -16.23
CA MET A 1 -31.71 -33.70 -17.07
C MET A 1 -31.88 -32.21 -16.74
N GLN A 2 -31.67 -31.83 -15.48
CA GLN A 2 -31.78 -30.43 -14.97
C GLN A 2 -30.48 -29.97 -14.27
N ASP A 3 -29.45 -30.81 -14.32
CA ASP A 3 -28.16 -30.64 -13.67
C ASP A 3 -27.35 -29.40 -14.10
N PRO A 4 -27.37 -28.93 -15.38
CA PRO A 4 -26.58 -27.76 -15.77
C PRO A 4 -27.11 -26.44 -15.20
N GLN A 5 -28.43 -26.32 -14.98
CA GLN A 5 -29.03 -25.11 -14.42
C GLN A 5 -28.56 -24.87 -12.97
N LEU A 6 -28.61 -25.91 -12.13
CA LEU A 6 -28.21 -25.83 -10.73
C LEU A 6 -26.71 -25.56 -10.56
N LEU A 7 -25.87 -26.13 -11.43
CA LEU A 7 -24.44 -25.84 -11.45
C LEU A 7 -24.17 -24.38 -11.82
N GLN A 8 -24.88 -23.84 -12.81
CA GLN A 8 -24.72 -22.45 -13.23
C GLN A 8 -25.21 -21.48 -12.14
N GLU A 9 -26.28 -21.83 -11.44
CA GLU A 9 -26.83 -21.05 -10.34
C GLU A 9 -25.88 -21.07 -9.12
N GLY A 10 -25.31 -22.24 -8.79
CA GLY A 10 -24.26 -22.37 -7.76
C GLY A 10 -22.99 -21.61 -8.10
N LEU A 11 -22.57 -21.61 -9.37
CA LEU A 11 -21.40 -20.86 -9.82
C LEU A 11 -21.62 -19.34 -9.72
N SER A 12 -22.82 -18.87 -10.10
CA SER A 12 -23.23 -17.47 -9.93
C SER A 12 -23.23 -17.07 -8.44
N LEU A 13 -23.77 -17.93 -7.58
CA LEU A 13 -23.81 -17.71 -6.14
C LEU A 13 -22.39 -17.66 -5.53
N MET A 14 -21.49 -18.53 -5.97
CA MET A 14 -20.09 -18.53 -5.54
C MET A 14 -19.35 -17.27 -6.01
N ALA A 15 -19.56 -16.86 -7.26
CA ALA A 15 -18.98 -15.63 -7.80
C ALA A 15 -19.47 -14.40 -7.02
N PHE A 16 -20.76 -14.33 -6.70
CA PHE A 16 -21.33 -13.28 -5.85
C PHE A 16 -20.75 -13.30 -4.43
N GLY A 17 -20.68 -14.48 -3.82
CA GLY A 17 -20.13 -14.65 -2.47
C GLY A 17 -18.65 -14.24 -2.39
N MET A 18 -17.82 -14.73 -3.31
CA MET A 18 -16.41 -14.33 -3.38
C MET A 18 -16.24 -12.84 -3.71
N GLY A 19 -17.05 -12.30 -4.62
CA GLY A 19 -17.02 -10.87 -4.96
C GLY A 19 -17.36 -9.99 -3.76
N PHE A 20 -18.41 -10.34 -3.01
CA PHE A 20 -18.79 -9.60 -1.80
C PHE A 20 -17.70 -9.64 -0.74
N VAL A 21 -17.11 -10.81 -0.49
CA VAL A 21 -15.99 -10.95 0.46
C VAL A 21 -14.79 -10.10 0.01
N PHE A 22 -14.45 -10.12 -1.28
CA PHE A 22 -13.37 -9.30 -1.82
C PHE A 22 -13.59 -7.80 -1.59
N VAL A 23 -14.80 -7.31 -1.91
CA VAL A 23 -15.17 -5.91 -1.66
C VAL A 23 -15.13 -5.58 -0.17
N PHE A 24 -15.68 -6.45 0.67
CA PHE A 24 -15.70 -6.27 2.12
C PHE A 24 -14.29 -6.18 2.70
N LEU A 25 -13.39 -7.09 2.31
CA LEU A 25 -11.99 -7.06 2.73
C LEU A 25 -11.27 -5.80 2.20
N THR A 26 -11.53 -5.40 0.95
CA THR A 26 -10.96 -4.17 0.38
C THR A 26 -11.37 -2.95 1.21
N VAL A 27 -12.65 -2.85 1.58
CA VAL A 27 -13.16 -1.78 2.45
C VAL A 27 -12.51 -1.84 3.83
N LEU A 28 -12.36 -3.02 4.42
CA LEU A 28 -11.66 -3.18 5.70
C LEU A 28 -10.20 -2.73 5.62
N VAL A 29 -9.47 -3.13 4.59
CA VAL A 29 -8.08 -2.72 4.38
C VAL A 29 -8.01 -1.19 4.27
N VAL A 30 -8.85 -0.57 3.44
CA VAL A 30 -8.89 0.89 3.31
C VAL A 30 -9.22 1.57 4.64
N ALA A 31 -10.18 1.05 5.40
CA ALA A 31 -10.54 1.58 6.71
C ALA A 31 -9.38 1.48 7.71
N THR A 32 -8.67 0.34 7.75
CA THR A 32 -7.49 0.15 8.59
C THR A 32 -6.33 1.04 8.15
N THR A 33 -6.11 1.21 6.85
CA THR A 33 -5.10 2.14 6.31
C THR A 33 -5.43 3.59 6.64
N LEU A 34 -6.70 3.99 6.55
CA LEU A 34 -7.16 5.30 7.00
C LEU A 34 -6.91 5.48 8.49
N MET A 35 -7.27 4.50 9.32
CA MET A 35 -6.96 4.54 10.75
C MET A 35 -5.45 4.69 10.99
N SER A 36 -4.62 3.90 10.31
CA SER A 36 -3.15 3.98 10.43
C SER A 36 -2.62 5.37 10.04
N SER A 37 -3.12 5.93 8.93
CA SER A 37 -2.76 7.28 8.46
C SER A 37 -3.22 8.37 9.43
N LEU A 38 -4.45 8.26 9.95
CA LEU A 38 -4.99 9.19 10.94
C LEU A 38 -4.18 9.13 12.24
N VAL A 39 -3.86 7.93 12.71
CA VAL A 39 -3.06 7.73 13.94
C VAL A 39 -1.64 8.29 13.77
N SER A 40 -0.99 8.04 12.63
CA SER A 40 0.33 8.60 12.31
C SER A 40 0.33 10.14 12.20
N ARG A 41 -0.80 10.74 11.79
CA ARG A 41 -0.95 12.20 11.69
C ARG A 41 -1.31 12.86 13.02
N LEU A 42 -2.19 12.24 13.81
CA LEU A 42 -2.66 12.74 15.11
C LEU A 42 -1.64 12.50 16.23
N THR A 43 -0.81 11.47 16.07
CA THR A 43 0.33 11.18 16.94
C THR A 43 1.56 11.18 16.03
N PRO A 44 2.17 12.35 15.76
CA PRO A 44 3.51 12.39 15.18
C PRO A 44 4.36 11.54 16.11
N ALA A 45 4.83 10.40 15.63
CA ALA A 45 5.80 9.62 16.36
C ALA A 45 6.91 10.60 16.79
N PRO A 46 7.35 10.60 18.05
CA PRO A 46 8.57 11.30 18.40
C PRO A 46 9.60 10.88 17.35
N ALA A 47 10.22 11.88 16.68
CA ALA A 47 11.25 11.66 15.67
C ALA A 47 12.08 10.46 16.08
N PRO A 48 12.37 9.49 15.18
CA PRO A 48 13.15 8.32 15.54
C PRO A 48 14.37 8.85 16.26
N THR A 49 14.41 8.68 17.58
CA THR A 49 15.66 8.89 18.29
C THR A 49 16.58 7.90 17.62
N GLU A 50 17.74 8.39 17.19
CA GLU A 50 18.88 7.55 16.82
C GLU A 50 19.23 6.68 18.04
N SER A 51 18.41 5.67 18.29
CA SER A 51 18.64 4.55 19.16
C SER A 51 18.72 3.41 18.19
N GLY A 52 19.94 3.10 17.78
CA GLY A 52 20.23 2.10 16.78
C GLY A 52 19.38 0.83 16.96
N SER A 53 18.47 0.63 16.02
CA SER A 53 18.40 -0.57 15.21
C SER A 53 17.53 -0.27 13.98
N ARG A 54 18.17 -0.27 12.81
CA ARG A 54 17.65 -0.62 11.47
C ARG A 54 16.11 -0.72 11.32
N GLU A 55 15.60 0.05 10.34
CA GLU A 55 14.37 -0.11 9.54
C GLU A 55 13.17 0.85 9.77
N ALA A 56 12.85 1.54 8.67
CA ALA A 56 11.53 2.00 8.20
C ALA A 56 10.93 3.31 8.74
N GLY A 57 11.68 4.41 8.61
CA GLY A 57 11.10 5.74 8.36
C GLY A 57 11.64 6.28 7.04
N ALA A 58 10.85 6.29 5.96
CA ALA A 58 11.24 6.90 4.67
C ALA A 58 10.09 6.84 3.65
N ALA A 59 9.13 7.77 3.65
CA ALA A 59 8.27 7.94 2.47
C ALA A 59 8.40 9.36 1.89
N ASP A 60 8.27 10.40 2.71
CA ASP A 60 8.46 11.80 2.28
C ASP A 60 9.94 12.24 2.31
N ASP A 61 10.70 11.73 3.29
CA ASP A 61 12.17 11.79 3.28
C ASP A 61 12.74 10.98 2.11
N HIS A 62 12.05 9.90 1.73
CA HIS A 62 12.40 9.09 0.58
C HIS A 62 12.20 9.87 -0.72
N ASP A 63 11.12 10.62 -0.89
CA ASP A 63 10.90 11.39 -2.12
C ASP A 63 11.91 12.55 -2.27
N GLY A 64 12.27 13.21 -1.17
CA GLY A 64 13.35 14.21 -1.13
C GLY A 64 14.75 13.60 -1.37
N GLU A 65 15.03 12.45 -0.76
CA GLU A 65 16.23 11.64 -0.96
C GLU A 65 16.32 11.13 -2.40
N LEU A 66 15.22 10.65 -2.97
CA LEU A 66 15.13 10.17 -4.34
C LEU A 66 15.37 11.34 -5.31
N MET A 67 14.78 12.52 -5.08
CA MET A 67 15.06 13.71 -5.89
C MET A 67 16.51 14.19 -5.76
N ALA A 68 17.10 14.12 -4.57
CA ALA A 68 18.51 14.43 -4.34
C ALA A 68 19.44 13.43 -5.07
N VAL A 69 19.13 12.13 -5.03
CA VAL A 69 19.89 11.07 -5.72
C VAL A 69 19.76 11.21 -7.24
N ILE A 70 18.55 11.46 -7.75
CA ILE A 70 18.29 11.64 -9.18
C ILE A 70 19.05 12.87 -9.71
N SER A 71 19.03 14.00 -8.98
CA SER A 71 19.75 15.22 -9.38
C SER A 71 21.28 15.05 -9.34
N ALA A 72 21.82 14.37 -8.33
CA ALA A 72 23.25 14.07 -8.23
C ALA A 72 23.72 13.12 -9.34
N ALA A 73 22.92 12.11 -9.69
CA ALA A 73 23.21 11.19 -10.79
C ALA A 73 23.25 11.91 -12.14
N LEU A 74 22.28 12.78 -12.42
CA LEU A 74 22.27 13.61 -13.63
C LEU A 74 23.49 14.52 -13.70
N HIS A 75 23.85 15.17 -12.59
CA HIS A 75 25.00 16.07 -12.53
C HIS A 75 26.32 15.34 -12.80
N ARG A 76 26.49 14.11 -12.28
CA ARG A 76 27.69 13.29 -12.50
C ARG A 76 27.81 12.78 -13.93
N TYR A 77 26.70 12.41 -14.57
CA TYR A 77 26.69 12.02 -15.97
C TYR A 77 27.10 13.18 -16.88
N ARG A 78 26.58 14.39 -16.62
CA ARG A 78 26.91 15.60 -17.38
C ARG A 78 28.36 16.05 -17.22
N ARG A 79 29.01 15.72 -16.11
CA ARG A 79 30.45 15.97 -15.88
C ARG A 79 31.37 14.91 -16.48
N ARG A 80 30.83 13.74 -16.85
CA ARG A 80 31.59 12.62 -17.42
C ARG A 80 31.54 12.59 -18.95
N ARG A 81 30.67 13.40 -19.54
CA ARG A 81 30.59 13.67 -20.98
C ARG A 81 31.24 15.01 -21.25
#